data_AF-K0RRM1-F1
#
_entry.id   AF-K0RRM1-F1
#
_cell.length_a   1.000
_cell.length_b   1.000
_cell.length_c   1.000
_cell.angle_alpha   90.00
_cell.angle_beta   90.00
_cell.angle_gamma   90.00
#
_symmetry.space_group_name_H-M   'P 1'
#
loop_
_entity.id
_entity.type
_entity.pdbx_description
1 polymer ?
#
loop_
_entity_poly.entity_id
_entity_poly.type
_entity_poly.pdbx_seq_one_letter_code
_entity_poly.pdbx_strand_id
1 'polypeptide(L)'
;MDSISPAKKRKSASEPPRPSNDDLGTTLANLSLADLHRLIDQRVKDALEAVETKTLTLQRENEELLLRCESLERSVRVLKKEGHWTYSAPDVPISHWIEQGHDEDYAEEAGKLIQSINVKTNGLRSGDGDDGLIFGSRFLIRSDNALDPHWEQLASAVQLSERITTVNFSNVQL
;
A
#
# COMPACT_ATOMS: atom_id res chain seq x y z
N MET A 1 17.33 56.21 -7.99
CA MET A 1 18.38 55.26 -8.37
C MET A 1 17.83 53.88 -8.08
N ASP A 2 17.00 53.37 -8.98
CA ASP A 2 17.37 52.48 -10.10
C ASP A 2 17.64 51.07 -9.56
N SER A 3 16.66 50.15 -9.61
CA SER A 3 16.18 49.38 -10.77
C SER A 3 16.90 48.03 -10.92
N ILE A 4 16.09 47.00 -11.22
CA ILE A 4 16.40 45.70 -11.84
C ILE A 4 16.48 44.48 -10.89
N SER A 5 15.34 43.77 -10.81
CA SER A 5 15.29 42.31 -10.69
C SER A 5 15.77 41.64 -11.99
N PRO A 6 16.18 40.35 -11.94
CA PRO A 6 15.88 39.47 -13.06
C PRO A 6 15.13 38.20 -12.64
N ALA A 7 13.97 38.05 -13.25
CA ALA A 7 13.20 36.81 -13.32
C ALA A 7 13.98 35.72 -14.08
N LYS A 8 13.99 34.49 -13.57
CA LYS A 8 14.52 33.32 -14.29
C LYS A 8 13.42 32.30 -14.55
N LYS A 9 12.91 32.36 -15.78
CA LYS A 9 12.35 31.31 -16.65
C LYS A 9 11.61 30.15 -15.96
N ARG A 10 10.27 30.24 -15.96
CA ARG A 10 9.41 29.06 -16.02
C ARG A 10 9.58 28.40 -17.39
N LYS A 11 9.98 27.13 -17.39
CA LYS A 11 9.99 26.26 -18.57
C LYS A 11 8.54 25.87 -18.83
N SER A 12 7.88 26.55 -19.76
CA SER A 12 6.52 26.20 -20.18
C SER A 12 6.51 24.76 -20.68
N ALA A 13 5.61 23.96 -20.12
CA ALA A 13 5.25 22.67 -20.70
C ALA A 13 4.76 22.93 -22.13
N SER A 14 5.33 22.19 -23.08
CA SER A 14 4.92 22.23 -24.47
C SER A 14 3.45 21.83 -24.54
N GLU A 15 2.58 22.75 -24.95
CA GLU A 15 1.21 22.44 -25.34
C GLU A 15 1.29 21.36 -26.44
N PRO A 16 0.50 20.27 -26.36
CA PRO A 16 0.39 19.34 -27.49
C PRO A 16 -0.18 20.11 -28.69
N PRO A 17 0.28 19.79 -29.92
CA PRO A 17 -0.17 20.50 -31.11
C PRO A 17 -1.69 20.37 -31.22
N ARG A 18 -2.39 21.51 -31.23
CA ARG A 18 -3.82 21.52 -31.56
C ARG A 18 -3.99 20.97 -32.96
N PRO A 19 -4.93 20.05 -33.20
CA PRO A 19 -5.22 19.57 -34.54
C PRO A 19 -5.64 20.78 -35.39
N SER A 20 -4.92 21.00 -36.48
CA SER A 20 -5.24 22.02 -37.48
C SER A 20 -6.63 21.72 -38.06
N ASN A 21 -7.57 22.64 -37.87
CA ASN A 21 -8.94 22.51 -38.37
C ASN A 21 -9.09 22.99 -39.83
N ASP A 22 -8.02 23.51 -40.43
CA ASP A 22 -8.12 24.22 -41.72
C ASP A 22 -8.06 23.28 -42.94
N ASP A 23 -7.72 21.99 -42.76
CA ASP A 23 -7.60 21.00 -43.84
C ASP A 23 -8.86 20.10 -44.03
N LEU A 24 -9.83 20.21 -43.11
CA LEU A 24 -11.07 19.42 -43.14
C LEU A 24 -12.20 20.10 -43.95
N GLY A 25 -12.11 21.41 -44.17
CA GLY A 25 -13.17 22.18 -44.83
C GLY A 25 -13.32 21.89 -46.34
N THR A 26 -12.23 21.54 -47.02
CA THR A 26 -12.22 21.32 -48.47
C THR A 26 -12.58 19.88 -48.86
N THR A 27 -12.39 18.91 -47.97
CA THR A 27 -12.67 17.48 -48.22
C THR A 27 -14.12 17.08 -47.96
N LEU A 28 -14.85 17.83 -47.12
CA LEU A 28 -16.27 17.58 -46.83
C LEU A 28 -17.21 17.98 -47.97
N ALA A 29 -16.81 18.92 -48.83
CA ALA A 29 -17.67 19.52 -49.85
C ALA A 29 -18.07 18.59 -51.03
N ASN A 30 -17.40 17.44 -51.18
CA ASN A 30 -17.62 16.48 -52.28
C ASN A 30 -18.20 15.13 -51.81
N LEU A 31 -18.55 14.99 -50.54
CA LEU A 31 -19.08 13.74 -49.98
C LEU A 31 -20.59 13.65 -50.19
N SER A 32 -21.09 12.45 -50.49
CA SER A 32 -22.53 12.21 -50.50
C SER A 32 -23.10 12.32 -49.08
N LEU A 33 -24.41 12.59 -48.96
CA LEU A 33 -25.10 12.60 -47.67
C LEU A 33 -24.88 11.28 -46.89
N ALA A 34 -24.81 10.15 -47.59
CA ALA A 34 -24.54 8.85 -46.99
C ALA A 34 -23.12 8.72 -46.45
N ASP A 35 -22.12 9.27 -47.15
CA ASP A 35 -20.74 9.29 -46.67
C ASP A 35 -20.57 10.18 -45.44
N LEU A 36 -21.30 11.30 -45.38
CA LEU A 36 -21.31 12.19 -44.24
C LEU A 36 -21.93 11.51 -43.01
N HIS A 37 -23.05 10.79 -43.15
CA HIS A 37 -23.63 10.01 -42.06
C HIS A 37 -22.67 8.92 -41.57
N ARG A 38 -22.04 8.17 -42.48
CA ARG A 38 -21.05 7.15 -42.11
C ARG A 38 -19.86 7.74 -41.35
N LEU A 39 -19.40 8.93 -41.75
CA LEU A 39 -18.31 9.63 -41.06
C LEU A 39 -18.73 10.08 -39.65
N ILE A 40 -19.96 10.57 -39.51
CA ILE A 40 -20.53 10.94 -38.20
C ILE A 40 -20.61 9.71 -37.31
N ASP A 41 -21.16 8.60 -37.81
CA ASP A 41 -21.30 7.35 -37.05
C ASP A 41 -19.93 6.83 -36.60
N GLN A 42 -18.92 6.86 -37.48
CA GLN A 42 -17.57 6.45 -37.13
C GLN A 42 -16.98 7.35 -36.04
N ARG A 43 -17.12 8.67 -36.15
CA ARG A 43 -16.62 9.61 -35.13
C ARG A 43 -17.32 9.45 -33.79
N VAL A 44 -18.64 9.19 -33.80
CA VAL A 44 -19.41 8.92 -32.58
C VAL A 44 -18.93 7.61 -31.95
N LYS A 45 -18.70 6.57 -32.76
CA LYS A 45 -18.17 5.30 -32.29
C LYS A 45 -16.77 5.46 -31.67
N ASP A 46 -15.86 6.13 -32.37
CA ASP A 46 -14.49 6.37 -31.89
C ASP A 46 -14.51 7.20 -30.59
N ALA A 47 -15.36 8.22 -30.51
CA ALA A 47 -15.53 9.02 -29.30
C ALA A 47 -16.12 8.21 -28.15
N LEU A 48 -17.05 7.30 -28.41
CA LEU A 48 -17.65 6.43 -27.40
C LEU A 48 -16.60 5.47 -26.82
N GLU A 49 -15.83 4.81 -27.69
CA GLU A 49 -14.73 3.92 -27.27
C GLU A 49 -13.65 4.67 -26.48
N ALA A 50 -13.31 5.90 -26.89
CA ALA A 50 -12.38 6.75 -26.16
C ALA A 50 -12.90 7.17 -24.77
N VAL A 51 -14.20 7.46 -24.66
CA VAL A 51 -14.83 7.78 -23.36
C VAL A 51 -14.90 6.55 -22.46
N GLU A 52 -15.25 5.38 -23.01
CA GLU A 52 -15.33 4.13 -22.26
C GLU A 52 -13.97 3.72 -21.68
N THR A 53 -12.92 3.73 -22.52
CA THR A 53 -11.55 3.42 -22.08
C THR A 53 -11.05 4.38 -20.99
N LYS A 54 -11.33 5.68 -21.13
CA LYS A 54 -11.01 6.68 -20.12
C LYS A 54 -11.79 6.46 -18.82
N THR A 55 -13.06 6.09 -18.92
CA THR A 55 -13.92 5.81 -17.75
C THR A 55 -13.39 4.61 -16.98
N LEU A 56 -13.03 3.51 -17.65
CA LEU A 56 -12.45 2.33 -17.01
C LEU A 56 -11.10 2.63 -16.33
N THR A 57 -10.28 3.46 -16.98
CA THR A 57 -8.98 3.88 -16.43
C THR A 57 -9.19 4.70 -15.15
N LEU A 58 -10.04 5.73 -15.19
CA LEU A 58 -10.35 6.57 -14.03
C LEU A 58 -10.99 5.78 -12.90
N GLN A 59 -11.83 4.79 -13.22
CA GLN A 59 -12.43 3.93 -12.22
C GLN A 59 -11.36 3.14 -11.46
N ARG A 60 -10.40 2.52 -12.18
CA ARG A 60 -9.30 1.79 -11.56
C ARG A 60 -8.41 2.71 -10.71
N GLU A 61 -8.07 3.89 -11.22
CA GLU A 61 -7.26 4.87 -10.47
C GLU A 61 -7.98 5.33 -9.19
N ASN A 62 -9.30 5.55 -9.25
CA ASN A 62 -10.09 5.89 -8.08
C ASN A 62 -10.14 4.75 -7.05
N GLU A 63 -10.30 3.50 -7.48
CA GLU A 63 -10.26 2.32 -6.59
C GLU A 63 -8.90 2.20 -5.90
N GLU A 64 -7.80 2.39 -6.63
CA GLU A 64 -6.44 2.40 -6.06
C GLU A 64 -6.24 3.54 -5.07
N LEU A 65 -6.71 4.74 -5.39
CA LEU A 65 -6.63 5.91 -4.50
C LEU A 65 -7.44 5.70 -3.22
N LEU A 66 -8.63 5.11 -3.30
CA LEU A 66 -9.45 4.80 -2.13
C LEU A 66 -8.70 3.84 -1.18
N LEU A 67 -8.11 2.76 -1.71
CA LEU A 67 -7.31 1.82 -0.92
C LEU A 67 -6.12 2.51 -0.23
N ARG A 68 -5.43 3.41 -0.93
CA ARG A 68 -4.33 4.21 -0.35
C ARG A 68 -4.81 5.14 0.75
N CYS A 69 -5.92 5.84 0.54
CA CYS A 69 -6.53 6.71 1.56
C CYS A 69 -6.91 5.91 2.81
N GLU A 70 -7.55 4.75 2.66
CA GLU A 70 -7.90 3.91 3.82
C GLU A 70 -6.66 3.40 4.55
N SER A 71 -5.61 2.99 3.83
CA SER A 71 -4.35 2.55 4.44
C SER A 71 -3.68 3.69 5.23
N LEU A 72 -3.64 4.88 4.64
CA LEU A 72 -3.09 6.07 5.29
C LEU A 72 -3.90 6.48 6.52
N GLU A 73 -5.23 6.44 6.44
CA GLU A 73 -6.10 6.72 7.58
C GLU A 73 -5.83 5.76 8.75
N ARG A 74 -5.67 4.45 8.47
CA ARG A 74 -5.33 3.49 9.53
C ARG A 74 -3.96 3.80 10.14
N SER A 75 -2.96 4.09 9.31
CA SER A 75 -1.61 4.44 9.77
C SER A 75 -1.60 5.70 10.65
N VAL A 76 -2.33 6.75 10.26
CA VAL A 76 -2.47 7.98 11.05
C VAL A 76 -3.15 7.71 12.39
N ARG A 77 -4.18 6.85 12.44
CA ARG A 77 -4.84 6.46 13.70
C ARG A 77 -3.87 5.76 14.65
N VAL A 78 -3.05 4.85 14.13
CA VAL A 78 -2.00 4.16 14.92
C VAL A 78 -0.98 5.18 15.44
N LEU A 79 -0.41 6.01 14.56
CA LEU A 79 0.58 7.03 14.95
C LEU A 79 0.05 8.02 15.99
N LYS A 80 -1.21 8.45 15.87
CA LYS A 80 -1.84 9.37 16.83
C LYS A 80 -1.94 8.78 18.24
N LYS A 81 -2.09 7.46 18.36
CA LYS A 81 -2.16 6.76 19.65
C LYS A 81 -0.78 6.61 20.32
N GLU A 82 0.31 6.65 19.56
CA GLU A 82 1.58 6.02 19.94
C GLU A 82 2.81 6.95 19.89
N GLY A 83 2.65 8.25 20.22
CA GLY A 83 3.73 9.24 20.10
C GLY A 83 5.06 8.90 20.82
N HIS A 84 5.07 7.96 21.78
CA HIS A 84 6.26 7.39 22.41
C HIS A 84 6.11 5.86 22.53
N TRP A 85 5.97 5.20 21.38
CA TRP A 85 5.76 3.75 21.36
C TRP A 85 6.90 3.00 22.07
N THR A 86 6.51 2.06 22.93
CA THR A 86 7.38 1.05 23.53
C THR A 86 6.66 -0.28 23.49
N TYR A 87 7.41 -1.37 23.32
CA TYR A 87 6.84 -2.71 23.35
C TYR A 87 6.16 -2.98 24.70
N SER A 88 4.83 -3.17 24.69
CA SER A 88 4.02 -3.22 25.92
C SER A 88 3.28 -4.55 26.14
N ALA A 89 3.53 -5.57 25.30
CA ALA A 89 2.94 -6.88 25.51
C ALA A 89 3.52 -7.50 26.80
N PRO A 90 2.70 -8.19 27.61
CA PRO A 90 3.15 -8.76 28.87
C PRO A 90 4.15 -9.90 28.64
N ASP A 91 5.05 -10.11 29.58
CA ASP A 91 5.89 -11.31 29.57
C ASP A 91 5.04 -12.56 29.83
N VAL A 92 5.32 -13.63 29.10
CA VAL A 92 4.65 -14.94 29.26
C VAL A 92 5.63 -15.89 29.96
N PRO A 93 5.41 -16.24 31.24
CA PRO A 93 6.34 -17.09 31.98
C PRO A 93 6.31 -18.52 31.46
N ILE A 94 7.42 -19.24 31.60
CA ILE A 94 7.53 -20.67 31.24
C ILE A 94 6.42 -21.50 31.92
N SER A 95 6.07 -21.16 33.17
CA SER A 95 5.02 -21.84 33.91
C SER A 95 3.66 -21.84 33.20
N HIS A 96 3.33 -20.80 32.41
CA HIS A 96 2.10 -20.74 31.61
C HIS A 96 1.98 -21.95 30.69
N TRP A 97 3.06 -22.30 30.01
CA TRP A 97 3.09 -23.43 29.07
C TRP A 97 3.06 -24.77 29.80
N ILE A 98 3.82 -24.90 30.89
CA ILE A 98 3.87 -26.12 31.69
C ILE A 98 2.52 -26.44 32.34
N GLU A 99 1.84 -25.42 32.87
CA GLU A 99 0.50 -25.56 33.49
C GLU A 99 -0.57 -25.98 32.47
N GLN A 100 -0.36 -25.68 31.19
CA GLN A 100 -1.20 -26.16 30.09
C GLN A 100 -0.86 -27.59 29.62
N GLY A 101 0.15 -28.23 30.22
CA GLY A 101 0.58 -29.58 29.89
C GLY A 101 1.63 -29.68 28.79
N HIS A 102 2.28 -28.57 28.45
CA HIS A 102 3.45 -28.58 27.57
C HIS A 102 4.73 -28.94 28.33
N ASP A 103 5.72 -29.45 27.62
CA ASP A 103 7.05 -29.70 28.18
C ASP A 103 7.92 -28.44 28.19
N GLU A 104 9.07 -28.54 28.85
CA GLU A 104 10.03 -27.44 28.98
C GLU A 104 10.61 -27.02 27.61
N ASP A 105 10.84 -27.98 26.72
CA ASP A 105 11.33 -27.73 25.36
C ASP A 105 10.32 -26.89 24.55
N TYR A 106 9.02 -27.21 24.62
CA TYR A 106 7.97 -26.42 23.99
C TYR A 106 7.90 -25.02 24.60
N ALA A 107 7.96 -24.92 25.93
CA ALA A 107 7.89 -23.64 26.63
C ALA A 107 9.06 -22.72 26.26
N GLU A 108 10.27 -23.28 26.11
CA GLU A 108 11.46 -22.55 25.67
C GLU A 108 11.29 -22.03 24.23
N GLU A 109 10.81 -22.86 23.32
CA GLU A 109 10.59 -22.46 21.93
C GLU A 109 9.46 -21.41 21.78
N ALA A 110 8.40 -21.50 22.59
CA ALA A 110 7.38 -20.46 22.67
C ALA A 110 7.97 -19.12 23.16
N GLY A 111 8.86 -19.17 24.16
CA GLY A 111 9.60 -18.00 24.63
C GLY A 111 10.49 -17.39 23.55
N LYS A 112 11.21 -18.21 22.77
CA LYS A 112 12.01 -17.75 21.63
C LYS A 112 11.17 -17.08 20.55
N LEU A 113 9.98 -17.62 20.27
CA LEU A 113 9.04 -17.01 19.34
C LEU A 113 8.62 -15.61 19.82
N ILE A 114 8.19 -15.49 21.08
CA ILE A 114 7.81 -14.20 21.69
C ILE A 114 8.96 -13.19 21.62
N GLN A 115 10.17 -13.62 21.95
CA GLN A 115 11.36 -12.77 21.87
C GLN A 115 11.63 -12.32 20.43
N SER A 116 11.49 -13.21 19.45
CA SER A 116 11.64 -12.89 18.02
C SER A 116 10.59 -11.85 17.57
N ILE A 117 9.33 -12.01 17.99
CA ILE A 117 8.27 -11.02 17.72
C ILE A 117 8.66 -9.67 18.30
N ASN A 118 9.11 -9.60 19.56
CA ASN A 118 9.52 -8.37 20.20
C ASN A 118 10.68 -7.68 19.45
N VAL A 119 11.77 -8.40 19.20
CA VAL A 119 12.96 -7.87 18.50
C VAL A 119 12.60 -7.32 17.12
N LYS A 120 11.82 -8.07 16.34
CA LYS A 120 11.43 -7.62 14.99
C LYS A 120 10.48 -6.44 15.04
N THR A 121 9.54 -6.42 15.98
CA THR A 121 8.64 -5.28 16.19
C THR A 121 9.43 -4.01 16.51
N ASN A 122 10.41 -4.09 17.42
CA ASN A 122 11.29 -2.95 17.74
C ASN A 122 12.11 -2.49 16.52
N GLY A 123 12.64 -3.42 15.74
CA GLY A 123 13.37 -3.12 14.51
C GLY A 123 12.50 -2.35 13.50
N LEU A 124 11.28 -2.83 13.25
CA LEU A 124 10.31 -2.15 12.39
C LEU A 124 10.01 -0.72 12.87
N ARG A 125 9.86 -0.54 14.18
CA ARG A 125 9.53 0.75 14.79
C ARG A 125 10.69 1.73 14.82
N SER A 126 11.92 1.24 14.90
CA SER A 126 13.12 2.06 14.91
C SER A 126 13.60 2.43 13.50
N GLY A 127 13.09 1.76 12.46
CA GLY A 127 13.54 1.92 11.08
C GLY A 127 14.82 1.15 10.75
N ASP A 128 15.33 0.36 11.70
CA ASP A 128 16.52 -0.49 11.60
C ASP A 128 16.18 -1.97 11.33
N GLY A 129 14.90 -2.25 11.05
CA GLY A 129 14.41 -3.60 10.78
C GLY A 129 14.83 -4.11 9.40
N ASP A 130 15.08 -5.42 9.35
CA ASP A 130 15.29 -6.19 8.12
C ASP A 130 14.03 -6.18 7.24
N ASP A 131 14.23 -6.29 5.92
CA ASP A 131 13.16 -6.23 4.92
C ASP A 131 12.23 -7.46 5.00
N GLY A 132 12.69 -8.51 5.68
CA GLY A 132 12.04 -9.82 5.82
C GLY A 132 11.68 -10.20 7.26
N LEU A 133 10.41 -10.54 7.47
CA LEU A 133 9.88 -10.99 8.76
C LEU A 133 9.71 -12.50 8.79
N ILE A 134 10.75 -13.21 9.23
CA ILE A 134 10.72 -14.66 9.45
C ILE A 134 10.40 -14.98 10.92
N PHE A 135 9.33 -15.71 11.17
CA PHE A 135 8.96 -16.25 12.48
C PHE A 135 8.91 -17.77 12.40
N GLY A 136 9.55 -18.44 13.36
CA GLY A 136 9.65 -19.88 13.32
C GLY A 136 9.98 -20.49 14.66
N SER A 137 9.58 -21.74 14.82
CA SER A 137 9.88 -22.57 15.98
C SER A 137 10.24 -23.98 15.53
N ARG A 138 10.98 -24.71 16.37
CA ARG A 138 11.21 -26.14 16.16
C ARG A 138 9.93 -26.97 16.27
N PHE A 139 9.03 -26.58 17.18
CA PHE A 139 7.74 -27.25 17.40
C PHE A 139 6.61 -26.42 16.83
N LEU A 140 5.48 -27.06 16.52
CA LEU A 140 4.26 -26.33 16.19
C LEU A 140 3.76 -25.59 17.44
N ILE A 141 4.04 -24.30 17.52
CA ILE A 141 3.45 -23.43 18.55
C ILE A 141 2.01 -23.17 18.17
N ARG A 142 1.10 -23.66 19.01
CA ARG A 142 -0.34 -23.48 18.81
C ARG A 142 -0.74 -22.05 19.16
N SER A 143 -1.83 -21.60 18.55
CA SER A 143 -2.44 -20.33 18.90
C SER A 143 -2.84 -20.36 20.39
N ASP A 144 -2.48 -19.31 21.11
CA ASP A 144 -2.71 -19.13 22.54
C ASP A 144 -2.96 -17.64 22.80
N ASN A 145 -3.94 -17.33 23.64
CA ASN A 145 -4.33 -15.94 23.94
C ASN A 145 -3.18 -15.11 24.54
N ALA A 146 -2.19 -15.75 25.16
CA ALA A 146 -0.99 -15.09 25.66
C ALA A 146 -0.11 -14.53 24.54
N LEU A 147 -0.25 -15.02 23.30
CA LEU A 147 0.45 -14.50 22.13
C LEU A 147 -0.27 -13.31 21.49
N ASP A 148 -1.57 -13.13 21.70
CA ASP A 148 -2.38 -12.08 21.07
C ASP A 148 -1.79 -10.68 21.25
N PRO A 149 -1.35 -10.26 22.46
CA PRO A 149 -0.78 -8.93 22.63
C PRO A 149 0.53 -8.76 21.84
N HIS A 150 1.31 -9.82 21.69
CA HIS A 150 2.55 -9.79 20.92
C HIS A 150 2.27 -9.66 19.41
N TRP A 151 1.28 -10.39 18.91
CA TRP A 151 0.83 -10.29 17.53
C TRP A 151 0.21 -8.93 17.22
N GLU A 152 -0.55 -8.34 18.14
CA GLU A 152 -1.11 -6.99 17.98
C GLU A 152 -0.01 -5.93 17.85
N GLN A 153 1.03 -6.00 18.69
CA GLN A 153 2.19 -5.11 18.59
C GLN A 153 2.90 -5.23 17.25
N LEU A 154 3.11 -6.48 16.78
CA LEU A 154 3.72 -6.73 15.48
C LEU A 154 2.85 -6.20 14.35
N ALA A 155 1.55 -6.52 14.33
CA ALA A 155 0.63 -6.08 13.29
C ALA A 155 0.58 -4.55 13.18
N SER A 156 0.58 -3.86 14.33
CA SER A 156 0.64 -2.40 14.40
C SER A 156 1.96 -1.87 13.79
N ALA A 157 3.10 -2.50 14.10
CA ALA A 157 4.38 -2.11 13.51
C ALA A 157 4.47 -2.40 12.01
N VAL A 158 3.94 -3.53 11.56
CA VAL A 158 3.86 -3.93 10.15
C VAL A 158 3.03 -2.93 9.36
N GLN A 159 1.89 -2.51 9.90
CA GLN A 159 1.00 -1.55 9.27
C GLN A 159 1.66 -0.19 9.02
N LEU A 160 2.60 0.21 9.87
CA LEU A 160 3.34 1.46 9.72
C LEU A 160 4.60 1.33 8.86
N SER A 161 5.05 0.12 8.58
CA SER A 161 6.28 -0.10 7.85
C SER A 161 6.03 -0.17 6.35
N GLU A 162 6.71 0.68 5.58
CA GLU A 162 6.70 0.64 4.12
C GLU A 162 7.75 -0.33 3.54
N ARG A 163 8.60 -0.93 4.39
CA ARG A 163 9.80 -1.68 3.97
C ARG A 163 9.61 -3.19 3.92
N ILE A 164 8.50 -3.71 4.45
CA ILE A 164 8.30 -5.15 4.55
C ILE A 164 7.99 -5.71 3.17
N THR A 165 8.85 -6.60 2.70
CA THR A 165 8.67 -7.28 1.41
C THR A 165 8.15 -8.69 1.57
N THR A 166 8.40 -9.33 2.72
CA THR A 166 8.03 -10.73 2.97
C THR A 166 7.76 -10.98 4.44
N VAL A 167 6.68 -11.71 4.72
CA VAL A 167 6.37 -12.26 6.05
C VAL A 167 6.26 -13.77 5.92
N ASN A 168 7.01 -14.52 6.72
CA ASN A 168 7.07 -15.98 6.69
C ASN A 168 6.85 -16.54 8.09
N PHE A 169 5.92 -17.48 8.23
CA PHE A 169 5.64 -18.20 9.45
C PHE A 169 5.93 -19.69 9.22
N SER A 170 6.69 -20.30 10.14
CA SER A 170 7.03 -21.73 10.10
C SER A 170 6.77 -22.36 11.45
N ASN A 171 5.99 -23.45 11.49
CA ASN A 171 5.58 -24.13 12.73
C ASN A 171 4.93 -23.18 13.78
N VAL A 172 4.16 -22.20 13.31
CA VAL A 172 3.38 -21.29 14.16
C VAL A 172 1.95 -21.28 13.65
N GLN A 173 0.99 -21.45 14.56
CA GLN A 173 -0.42 -21.24 14.28
C GLN A 173 -0.82 -19.86 14.81
N LEU A 174 -1.37 -19.02 13.92
CA LEU A 174 -1.96 -17.73 14.27
C LEU A 174 -3.36 -17.95 14.84
#